data_AF-A0A7X9CF34-F1
#
_entry.id   AF-A0A7X9CF34-F1
#
_cell.length_a   1.000
_cell.length_b   1.000
_cell.length_c   1.000
_cell.angle_alpha   90.00
_cell.angle_beta   90.00
_cell.angle_gamma   90.00
#
_symmetry.space_group_name_H-M   'P 1'
#
loop_
_entity.id
_entity.type
_entity.pdbx_description
1 polymer ?
#
loop_
_entity_poly.entity_id
_entity_poly.type
_entity_poly.pdbx_seq_one_letter_code
_entity_poly.pdbx_strand_id
1 'polypeptide(L)' 'PDTAWEIMKVLKDINRRGTTVLMATHAKDIVDVMRRRVIAIESGEIVRDEERGVYENEISYI' A
#
# COMPACT_ATOMS: atom_id res chain seq x y z
N PRO A 1 -4.80 -13.07 6.28
CA PRO A 1 -5.91 -14.04 6.08
C PRO A 1 -6.13 -14.25 4.58
N ASP A 2 -6.51 -15.45 4.14
CA ASP A 2 -6.52 -15.81 2.71
C ASP A 2 -7.46 -14.94 1.86
N THR A 3 -8.61 -14.57 2.42
CA THR A 3 -9.58 -13.68 1.77
C THR A 3 -8.98 -12.31 1.42
N ALA A 4 -8.04 -11.79 2.21
CA ALA A 4 -7.39 -10.52 1.90
C ALA A 4 -6.61 -10.62 0.58
N TRP A 5 -5.86 -11.71 0.38
CA TRP A 5 -5.12 -11.94 -0.87
C TRP A 5 -6.02 -12.11 -2.09
N GLU A 6 -7.18 -12.76 -1.93
CA GLU A 6 -8.17 -12.88 -3.00
C GLU A 6 -8.73 -11.51 -3.41
N ILE A 7 -9.07 -10.66 -2.42
CA ILE A 7 -9.51 -9.29 -2.68
C ILE A 7 -8.42 -8.50 -3.41
N MET A 8 -7.15 -8.60 -2.95
CA MET A 8 -6.04 -7.92 -3.61
C MET A 8 -5.86 -8.35 -5.07
N LYS A 9 -6.10 -9.63 -5.38
CA LYS A 9 -6.05 -10.14 -6.75
C LYS A 9 -7.11 -9.49 -7.63
N VAL A 10 -8.35 -9.39 -7.13
CA VAL A 10 -9.44 -8.70 -7.84
C VAL A 10 -9.12 -7.23 -8.07
N LEU A 11 -8.64 -6.52 -7.04
CA LEU A 11 -8.30 -5.10 -7.14
C LEU A 11 -7.13 -4.86 -8.09
N LYS A 12 -6.14 -5.77 -8.14
CA LYS A 12 -5.05 -5.73 -9.11
C LYS A 12 -5.56 -5.88 -10.54
N ASP A 13 -6.53 -6.77 -10.78
CA ASP A 13 -7.14 -6.94 -12.09
C ASP A 13 -7.96 -5.72 -12.52
N ILE A 14 -8.70 -5.10 -11.59
CA ILE A 14 -9.40 -3.83 -11.83
C ILE A 14 -8.41 -2.73 -12.18
N ASN A 15 -7.32 -2.60 -11.40
CA ASN A 15 -6.29 -1.61 -11.68
C ASN A 15 -5.61 -1.81 -13.04
N ARG A 16 -5.35 -3.06 -13.43
CA ARG A 16 -4.80 -3.41 -14.75
C ARG A 16 -5.73 -3.04 -15.92
N ARG A 17 -7.04 -2.94 -15.69
CA ARG A 17 -8.02 -2.49 -16.70
C ARG A 17 -8.07 -0.97 -16.86
N GLY A 18 -7.25 -0.21 -16.12
CA GLY A 18 -7.13 1.24 -16.22
C GLY A 18 -7.84 2.01 -15.10
N THR A 19 -8.47 1.32 -14.15
CA THR A 19 -9.08 1.98 -12.98
C THR A 19 -8.02 2.37 -11.96
N THR A 20 -8.03 3.61 -11.51
CA THR A 20 -7.21 4.04 -10.36
C THR A 20 -7.81 3.47 -9.08
N VAL A 21 -7.00 2.78 -8.27
CA VAL A 21 -7.40 2.21 -6.99
C VAL A 21 -6.60 2.87 -5.87
N LEU A 22 -7.30 3.45 -4.90
CA LEU A 22 -6.73 3.92 -3.64
C LEU A 22 -7.12 2.94 -2.53
N MET A 23 -6.15 2.53 -1.71
CA MET A 23 -6.36 1.61 -0.60
C MET A 23 -5.66 2.14 0.64
N ALA A 24 -6.35 2.13 1.77
CA ALA A 24 -5.77 2.29 3.09
C ALA A 24 -5.68 0.92 3.77
N THR A 25 -4.51 0.56 4.29
CA THR A 25 -4.29 -0.75 4.92
C THR A 25 -3.16 -0.72 5.95
N HIS A 26 -3.26 -1.58 6.96
CA HIS A 26 -2.16 -1.90 7.88
C HIS A 26 -1.46 -3.24 7.55
N ALA A 27 -1.87 -3.92 6.47
CA ALA A 27 -1.32 -5.21 6.07
C ALA A 27 0.04 -5.05 5.38
N LYS A 28 1.12 -5.18 6.17
CA LYS A 28 2.50 -4.96 5.73
C LYS A 28 2.90 -5.84 4.57
N ASP A 29 2.61 -7.14 4.69
CA ASP A 29 2.88 -8.17 3.70
C ASP A 29 2.27 -7.86 2.33
N ILE A 30 1.03 -7.37 2.32
CA ILE A 30 0.33 -7.00 1.10
C ILE A 30 1.01 -5.80 0.42
N VAL A 31 1.36 -4.77 1.19
CA VAL A 31 2.05 -3.57 0.67
C VAL A 31 3.40 -3.97 0.05
N ASP A 32 4.18 -4.76 0.79
CA ASP A 32 5.53 -5.20 0.39
C ASP A 32 5.54 -6.06 -0.87
N VAL A 33 4.52 -6.90 -1.06
CA VAL A 33 4.38 -7.75 -2.24
C VAL A 33 3.88 -6.95 -3.45
N MET A 34 2.97 -6.01 -3.24
CA MET A 34 2.40 -5.25 -4.35
C MET A 34 3.37 -4.26 -4.98
N ARG A 35 4.31 -3.69 -4.20
CA ARG A 35 5.33 -2.72 -4.67
C ARG A 35 4.74 -1.61 -5.55
N ARG A 36 3.60 -1.07 -5.12
CA ARG A 36 2.91 0.07 -5.75
C ARG A 36 3.28 1.36 -5.02
N ARG A 37 2.67 2.47 -5.45
CA ARG A 37 2.84 3.74 -4.75
C ARG A 37 2.32 3.63 -3.31
N VAL A 38 3.15 3.99 -2.33
CA VAL A 38 2.80 4.01 -0.91
C VAL A 38 2.85 5.45 -0.43
N ILE A 39 1.75 5.90 0.16
CA ILE A 39 1.66 7.20 0.83
C ILE A 39 1.48 6.90 2.32
N ALA A 40 2.47 7.24 3.14
CA ALA A 40 2.38 7.10 4.58
C ALA A 40 1.89 8.42 5.19
N ILE A 41 0.91 8.33 6.07
CA ILE A 41 0.32 9.48 6.76
C ILE A 41 0.50 9.28 8.26
N GLU A 42 1.03 10.29 8.93
CA GLU A 42 1.15 10.34 10.39
C GLU A 42 0.75 11.72 10.89
N SER A 43 -0.03 11.76 11.97
CA SER A 43 -0.50 13.01 12.59
C SER A 43 -1.17 14.00 11.62
N GLY A 44 -1.79 13.50 10.55
CA GLY A 44 -2.48 14.31 9.55
C GLY A 44 -1.59 14.82 8.41
N GLU A 45 -0.30 14.49 8.40
CA GLU A 45 0.65 14.89 7.35
C GLU A 45 1.16 13.70 6.55
N ILE A 46 1.52 13.93 5.28
CA ILE A 46 2.17 12.92 4.44
C ILE A 46 3.65 12.90 4.81
N VAL A 47 4.08 11.82 5.45
CA VAL A 47 5.47 11.62 5.88
C VAL A 47 6.29 10.81 4.87
N ARG A 48 5.63 10.10 3.95
CA ARG A 48 6.30 9.35 2.86
C ARG A 48 5.42 9.26 1.63
N ASP A 49 6.05 9.31 0.45
CA ASP A 49 5.41 9.10 -0.84
C ASP A 49 6.40 8.44 -1.82
N GLU A 50 6.18 7.15 -2.12
CA GLU A 50 7.14 6.32 -2.87
C GLU A 50 6.43 5.51 -3.96
N GLU A 51 6.82 5.63 -5.23
CA GLU A 51 6.15 4.94 -6.35
C GLU A 51 6.21 3.39 -6.31
N ARG A 52 7.21 2.83 -5.62
CA ARG A 52 7.37 1.38 -5.41
C ARG A 52 7.71 1.09 -3.94
N GLY A 53 6.96 1.72 -3.06
CA GLY A 53 7.20 1.68 -1.62
C GLY A 53 6.98 0.29 -1.02
N VAL A 54 7.57 0.13 0.16
CA VAL A 54 7.34 -0.97 1.11
C VAL A 54 6.65 -0.42 2.34
N TYR A 55 6.19 -1.29 3.22
CA TYR A 55 5.57 -0.92 4.48
C TYR A 55 6.58 -0.34 5.48
N GLU A 56 7.89 -0.37 5.24
CA GLU A 56 8.96 -0.01 6.21
C GLU A 56 8.56 1.07 7.23
N ASN A 57 8.67 0.71 8.51
CA ASN A 57 8.56 1.67 9.60
C ASN A 57 9.95 2.30 9.80
N GLU A 58 10.38 3.20 8.93
CA GLU A 58 11.52 4.07 9.24
C GLU A 58 11.03 5.47 9.55
N ILE A 59 10.52 5.61 10.78
CA ILE A 59 10.76 6.82 11.56
C ILE A 59 11.52 6.34 12.80
N SER A 60 12.82 6.11 12.62
CA SER A 60 13.73 6.23 13.75
C SER A 60 13.68 7.70 14.15
N TYR A 61 13.11 7.97 15.32
CA TYR A 61 13.25 9.24 16.01
C TYR A 61 14.70 9.69 15.92
N ILE A 62 14.94 10.81 15.23
CA ILE A 62 16.12 11.65 15.43
C ILE A 62 15.66 12.79 16.35
#